data_AF-A0A933E008-F1
#
_entry.id   AF-A0A933E008-F1
#
_cell.length_a   1.000
_cell.length_b   1.000
_cell.length_c   1.000
_cell.angle_alpha   90.00
_cell.angle_beta   90.00
_cell.angle_gamma   90.00
#
_symmetry.space_group_name_H-M   'P 1'
#
loop_
_entity.id
_entity.type
_entity.pdbx_description
1 polymer ?
#
loop_
_entity_poly.entity_id
_entity_poly.type
_entity_poly.pdbx_seq_one_letter_code
_entity_poly.pdbx_strand_id
1 'polypeptide(L)'
;MLNITKMVIALGLMAGVCATALAQEVTYRKDIRPLWQDKCSGCHGPSAPYLGEFMENEKKFTQQLKGPRMDTYADLIFFVGWPDTGAIMRRLNDGAKGGKPGNMYQYLGASEEERQKNLKLFKDWIGPGAWIQKRWKARGEVPGVTKEELDAMRVKY
;
A
#
# COMPACT_ATOMS: atom_id res chain seq x y z
N MET A 1 -23.70 -53.09 -43.10
CA MET A 1 -24.36 -52.63 -41.87
C MET A 1 -23.27 -52.45 -40.82
N LEU A 2 -22.82 -51.21 -40.62
CA LEU A 2 -21.74 -50.88 -39.69
C LEU A 2 -22.36 -50.46 -38.35
N ASN A 3 -21.97 -51.15 -37.27
CA ASN A 3 -22.57 -51.02 -35.94
C ASN A 3 -22.07 -49.73 -35.26
N ILE A 4 -22.92 -48.70 -35.22
CA ILE A 4 -22.61 -47.33 -34.74
C ILE A 4 -22.53 -47.23 -33.20
N THR A 5 -22.75 -48.32 -32.46
CA THR A 5 -23.05 -48.26 -31.03
C THR A 5 -21.85 -48.25 -30.07
N LYS A 6 -20.61 -48.09 -30.53
CA LYS A 6 -19.42 -48.18 -29.65
C LYS A 6 -18.46 -46.99 -29.64
N MET A 7 -18.84 -45.84 -30.17
CA MET A 7 -17.92 -44.71 -30.33
C MET A 7 -18.43 -43.40 -29.71
N VAL A 8 -18.87 -43.43 -28.44
CA VAL A 8 -19.27 -42.20 -27.72
C VAL A 8 -18.63 -42.07 -26.33
N ILE A 9 -17.87 -43.06 -25.84
CA ILE A 9 -17.22 -42.97 -24.52
C ILE A 9 -15.77 -42.49 -24.69
N ALA A 10 -15.56 -41.17 -24.82
CA ALA A 10 -14.31 -40.49 -24.40
C ALA A 10 -14.32 -38.97 -24.69
N LEU A 11 -15.44 -38.26 -24.53
CA LEU A 11 -15.45 -36.79 -24.55
C LEU A 11 -16.20 -36.25 -23.32
N GLY A 12 -15.85 -36.79 -22.14
CA GLY A 12 -16.38 -36.36 -20.85
C GLY A 12 -15.61 -35.17 -20.31
N LEU A 13 -16.11 -33.97 -20.58
CA LEU A 13 -16.10 -32.81 -19.69
C LEU A 13 -14.81 -32.57 -18.86
N MET A 14 -13.79 -31.99 -19.50
CA MET A 14 -12.85 -31.12 -18.80
C MET A 14 -13.39 -29.69 -18.88
N ALA A 15 -14.56 -29.46 -18.27
CA ALA A 15 -15.03 -28.12 -17.97
C ALA A 15 -14.16 -27.59 -16.83
N GLY A 16 -12.99 -27.04 -17.18
CA GLY A 16 -12.15 -26.28 -16.27
C GLY A 16 -13.00 -25.13 -15.73
N VAL A 17 -13.48 -25.29 -14.51
CA VAL A 17 -13.98 -24.17 -13.71
C VAL A 17 -12.76 -23.29 -13.47
N CYS A 18 -12.52 -22.34 -14.37
CA CYS A 18 -11.74 -21.15 -14.09
C CYS A 18 -12.51 -20.40 -13.01
N ALA A 19 -12.37 -20.84 -11.76
CA ALA A 19 -12.67 -20.01 -10.62
C ALA A 19 -11.70 -18.83 -10.73
N THR A 20 -12.16 -17.76 -11.38
CA THR A 20 -11.54 -16.46 -11.23
C THR A 20 -11.65 -16.16 -9.74
N ALA A 21 -10.58 -16.45 -9.01
CA ALA A 21 -10.44 -16.00 -7.64
C ALA A 21 -10.55 -14.48 -7.72
N LEU A 22 -11.74 -13.95 -7.42
CA LEU A 22 -11.95 -12.52 -7.24
C LEU A 22 -10.98 -12.13 -6.13
N ALA A 23 -9.86 -11.53 -6.51
CA ALA A 23 -8.90 -11.01 -5.55
C ALA A 23 -9.69 -10.13 -4.60
N GLN A 24 -9.79 -10.54 -3.33
CA GLN A 24 -10.55 -9.80 -2.34
C GLN A 24 -10.01 -8.38 -2.29
N GLU A 25 -10.92 -7.43 -2.37
CA GLU A 25 -10.58 -6.02 -2.36
C GLU A 25 -9.87 -5.65 -1.04
N VAL A 26 -8.71 -5.01 -1.16
CA VAL A 26 -7.94 -4.55 -0.01
C VAL A 26 -8.55 -3.24 0.52
N THR A 27 -8.89 -3.19 1.80
CA THR A 27 -9.47 -2.01 2.45
C THR A 27 -8.69 -1.59 3.69
N TYR A 28 -8.91 -0.36 4.14
CA TYR A 28 -8.25 0.15 5.32
C TYR A 28 -8.65 -0.66 6.56
N ARG A 29 -9.95 -0.87 6.80
CA ARG A 29 -10.45 -1.53 8.01
C ARG A 29 -9.99 -2.97 8.13
N LYS A 30 -9.98 -3.70 7.02
CA LYS A 30 -9.73 -5.15 6.98
C LYS A 30 -8.25 -5.47 6.91
N ASP A 31 -7.48 -4.75 6.08
CA ASP A 31 -6.14 -5.17 5.71
C ASP A 31 -5.07 -4.18 6.22
N ILE A 32 -5.24 -2.88 5.99
CA ILE A 32 -4.20 -1.88 6.33
C ILE A 32 -4.17 -1.56 7.81
N ARG A 33 -5.33 -1.39 8.46
CA ARG A 33 -5.39 -1.01 9.88
C ARG A 33 -4.77 -2.07 10.79
N PRO A 34 -5.05 -3.37 10.64
CA PRO A 34 -4.36 -4.38 11.46
C PRO A 34 -2.84 -4.40 11.22
N LEU A 35 -2.41 -4.26 9.97
CA LEU A 35 -0.98 -4.16 9.62
C LEU A 35 -0.33 -2.91 10.24
N TRP A 36 -1.01 -1.76 10.17
CA TRP A 36 -0.55 -0.51 10.76
C TRP A 36 -0.42 -0.61 12.29
N GLN A 37 -1.41 -1.23 12.92
CA GLN A 37 -1.41 -1.48 14.35
C GLN A 37 -0.22 -2.34 14.77
N ASP A 38 0.05 -3.42 14.05
CA ASP A 38 1.17 -4.33 14.33
C ASP A 38 2.54 -3.69 14.08
N LYS A 39 2.72 -3.02 12.94
CA LYS A 39 4.05 -2.60 12.47
C LYS A 39 4.41 -1.14 12.74
N CYS A 40 3.43 -0.24 12.88
CA CYS A 40 3.67 1.20 12.80
C CYS A 40 3.19 1.98 14.04
N SER A 41 2.15 1.49 14.72
CA SER A 41 1.44 2.26 15.75
C SER A 41 2.28 2.59 17.00
N GLY A 42 3.35 1.85 17.28
CA GLY A 42 4.24 2.18 18.40
C GLY A 42 4.84 3.59 18.30
N CYS A 43 5.17 4.03 17.08
CA CYS A 43 5.78 5.33 16.81
C CYS A 43 4.79 6.34 16.17
N HIS A 44 3.73 5.85 15.53
CA HIS A 44 2.74 6.66 14.79
C HIS A 44 1.30 6.55 15.34
N GLY A 45 1.15 6.08 16.59
CA GLY A 45 -0.12 5.80 17.27
C GLY A 45 -0.80 7.03 17.91
N PRO A 46 -1.82 6.84 18.76
CA PRO A 46 -2.53 7.92 19.45
C PRO A 46 -1.64 8.85 20.29
N SER A 47 -0.49 8.35 20.75
CA SER A 47 0.51 9.12 21.52
C SER A 47 1.44 10.00 20.67
N ALA A 48 1.36 9.88 19.34
CA ALA A 48 2.19 10.64 18.41
C ALA A 48 1.58 12.03 18.13
N PRO A 49 2.42 13.06 17.91
CA PRO A 49 1.96 14.41 17.54
C PRO A 49 1.38 14.45 16.12
N TYR A 50 0.52 15.41 15.80
CA TYR A 50 0.16 15.67 14.39
C TYR A 50 1.37 16.22 13.59
N LEU A 51 1.30 16.17 12.25
CA LEU A 51 2.45 16.54 11.41
C LEU A 51 2.98 17.96 11.69
N GLY A 52 2.10 18.95 11.88
CA GLY A 52 2.52 20.32 12.18
C GLY A 52 3.37 20.40 13.45
N GLU A 53 2.86 19.84 14.56
CA GLU A 53 3.57 19.78 15.84
C GLU A 53 4.88 18.98 15.73
N PHE A 54 4.87 17.87 14.99
CA PHE A 54 6.07 17.07 14.72
C PHE A 54 7.13 17.92 14.03
N MET A 55 6.76 18.69 12.99
CA MET A 55 7.69 19.54 12.25
C MET A 55 8.23 20.70 13.07
N GLU A 56 7.42 21.30 13.93
CA GLU A 56 7.86 22.37 14.84
C GLU A 56 8.87 21.87 15.90
N ASN A 57 8.82 20.57 16.26
CA ASN A 57 9.59 20.00 17.36
C ASN A 57 10.26 18.66 17.00
N GLU A 58 10.73 18.50 15.76
CA GLU A 58 11.15 17.21 15.19
C GLU A 58 12.19 16.49 16.04
N LYS A 59 13.19 17.22 16.56
CA LYS A 59 14.25 16.67 17.40
C LYS A 59 13.69 16.05 18.69
N LYS A 60 12.74 16.73 19.35
CA LYS A 60 12.12 16.26 20.60
C LYS A 60 11.38 14.94 20.36
N PHE A 61 10.54 14.89 19.33
CA PHE A 61 9.73 13.70 19.05
C PHE A 61 10.57 12.53 18.53
N THR A 62 11.58 12.79 17.70
CA THR A 62 12.51 11.75 17.25
C THR A 62 13.28 11.13 18.42
N GLN A 63 13.71 11.92 19.41
CA GLN A 63 14.34 11.41 20.64
C GLN A 63 13.39 10.55 21.49
N GLN A 64 12.08 10.78 21.37
CA GLN A 64 11.04 9.98 22.01
C GLN A 64 10.58 8.78 21.17
N LEU A 65 11.25 8.52 20.03
CA LEU A 65 10.87 7.49 19.07
C LEU A 65 9.43 7.67 18.56
N LYS A 66 9.01 8.93 18.35
CA LYS A 66 7.71 9.27 17.77
C LYS A 66 7.89 9.91 16.40
N GLY A 67 7.06 9.48 15.46
CA GLY A 67 6.82 10.18 14.20
C GLY A 67 5.49 10.94 14.26
N PRO A 68 4.99 11.47 13.13
CA PRO A 68 3.66 12.07 13.09
C PRO A 68 2.54 11.03 13.18
N ARG A 69 1.43 11.39 13.79
CA ARG A 69 0.25 10.54 14.01
C ARG A 69 -0.39 10.08 12.70
N MET A 70 -0.70 8.79 12.62
CA MET A 70 -1.27 8.11 11.43
C MET A 70 -2.15 6.91 11.83
N ASP A 71 -2.73 6.91 13.02
CA ASP A 71 -3.44 5.76 13.62
C ASP A 71 -4.90 5.63 13.18
N THR A 72 -5.49 6.66 12.58
CA THR A 72 -6.82 6.62 11.98
C THR A 72 -6.74 6.65 10.46
N TYR A 73 -7.86 6.34 9.79
CA TYR A 73 -7.95 6.42 8.33
C TYR A 73 -7.63 7.83 7.82
N ALA A 74 -8.25 8.85 8.41
CA ALA A 74 -8.05 10.24 8.03
C ALA A 74 -6.59 10.66 8.22
N ASP A 75 -5.99 10.28 9.35
CA ASP A 75 -4.59 10.61 9.66
C ASP A 75 -3.61 9.90 8.70
N LEU A 76 -3.93 8.68 8.23
CA LEU A 76 -3.07 7.96 7.30
C LEU A 76 -3.19 8.49 5.86
N ILE A 77 -4.41 8.71 5.35
CA ILE A 77 -4.60 9.15 3.95
C ILE A 77 -4.05 10.56 3.70
N PHE A 78 -3.88 11.36 4.75
CA PHE A 78 -3.17 12.64 4.75
C PHE A 78 -1.80 12.54 4.04
N PHE A 79 -1.10 11.42 4.25
CA PHE A 79 0.24 11.14 3.73
C PHE A 79 0.24 10.33 2.41
N VAL A 80 -0.96 10.05 1.88
CA VAL A 80 -1.16 9.37 0.60
C VAL A 80 -1.57 10.40 -0.46
N GLY A 81 -2.75 11.02 -0.28
CA GLY A 81 -3.36 11.91 -1.26
C GLY A 81 -2.98 13.38 -1.06
N TRP A 82 -3.41 13.99 0.04
CA TRP A 82 -3.15 15.40 0.36
C TRP A 82 -3.29 15.61 1.87
N PRO A 83 -2.50 16.51 2.50
CA PRO A 83 -1.54 17.45 1.92
C PRO A 83 -0.11 16.94 1.74
N ASP A 84 0.31 15.86 2.40
CA ASP A 84 1.68 15.32 2.21
C ASP A 84 1.69 14.19 1.17
N THR A 85 1.28 14.53 -0.05
CA THR A 85 1.12 13.58 -1.16
C THR A 85 2.35 12.70 -1.36
N GLY A 86 2.12 11.40 -1.50
CA GLY A 86 3.16 10.42 -1.82
C GLY A 86 4.11 10.12 -0.66
N ALA A 87 3.88 10.62 0.55
CA ALA A 87 4.79 10.41 1.67
C ALA A 87 4.86 8.94 2.07
N ILE A 88 3.72 8.27 2.28
CA ILE A 88 3.69 6.83 2.56
C ILE A 88 4.42 6.05 1.45
N MET A 89 4.13 6.37 0.19
CA MET A 89 4.74 5.69 -0.96
C MET A 89 6.27 5.82 -0.97
N ARG A 90 6.81 7.03 -0.70
CA ARG A 90 8.26 7.24 -0.61
C ARG A 90 8.89 6.52 0.57
N ARG A 91 8.23 6.52 1.73
CA ARG A 91 8.79 5.97 2.98
C ARG A 91 8.75 4.45 3.01
N LEU A 92 7.78 3.84 2.34
CA LEU A 92 7.61 2.38 2.22
C LEU A 92 8.19 1.80 0.92
N ASN A 93 8.75 2.61 0.02
CA ASN A 93 9.27 2.12 -1.25
C ASN A 93 10.41 1.10 -1.04
N ASP A 94 10.38 -0.01 -1.78
CA ASP A 94 11.37 -1.09 -1.72
C ASP A 94 12.71 -0.76 -2.40
N GLY A 95 12.76 0.29 -3.22
CA GLY A 95 13.97 0.68 -3.95
C GLY A 95 14.28 -0.15 -5.20
N ALA A 96 13.43 -1.13 -5.57
CA ALA A 96 13.72 -2.11 -6.63
C ALA A 96 14.02 -1.49 -8.01
N LYS A 97 13.57 -0.25 -8.26
CA LYS A 97 13.84 0.51 -9.49
C LYS A 97 15.16 1.32 -9.44
N GLY A 98 16.20 0.76 -8.83
CA GLY A 98 17.54 1.38 -8.78
C GLY A 98 17.71 2.49 -7.75
N GLY A 99 16.87 2.52 -6.71
CA GLY A 99 16.92 3.52 -5.64
C GLY A 99 17.19 2.89 -4.27
N LYS A 100 17.53 3.73 -3.27
CA LYS A 100 17.55 3.26 -1.88
C LYS A 100 16.11 2.99 -1.41
N PRO A 101 15.88 1.93 -0.62
CA PRO A 101 14.60 1.74 0.06
C PRO A 101 14.25 2.97 0.90
N GLY A 102 12.96 3.24 1.02
CA GLY A 102 12.46 4.23 1.97
C GLY A 102 12.82 3.83 3.40
N ASN A 103 13.06 4.81 4.27
CA ASN A 103 13.53 4.55 5.63
C ASN A 103 12.52 3.79 6.52
N MET A 104 11.25 3.70 6.11
CA MET A 104 10.22 2.94 6.82
C MET A 104 9.96 1.55 6.23
N TYR A 105 10.53 1.23 5.06
CA TYR A 105 10.37 -0.08 4.41
C TYR A 105 10.77 -1.24 5.33
N GLN A 106 11.86 -1.06 6.08
CA GLN A 106 12.37 -2.05 7.04
C GLN A 106 11.34 -2.49 8.10
N TYR A 107 10.38 -1.63 8.45
CA TYR A 107 9.37 -1.93 9.47
C TYR A 107 8.18 -2.72 8.92
N LEU A 108 8.11 -2.95 7.60
CA LEU A 108 7.06 -3.79 7.01
C LEU A 108 7.23 -5.27 7.35
N GLY A 109 8.36 -5.72 7.91
CA GLY A 109 8.58 -7.12 8.24
C GLY A 109 10.02 -7.46 8.56
N ALA A 110 10.21 -8.56 9.29
CA ALA A 110 11.51 -9.07 9.70
C ALA A 110 12.31 -9.65 8.52
N SER A 111 11.62 -10.23 7.53
CA SER A 111 12.22 -10.76 6.31
C SER A 111 11.82 -9.96 5.07
N GLU A 112 12.55 -10.13 3.97
CA GLU A 112 12.20 -9.46 2.70
C GLU A 112 10.87 -9.96 2.15
N GLU A 113 10.57 -11.25 2.32
CA GLU A 113 9.31 -11.86 1.91
C GLU A 113 8.13 -11.24 2.68
N GLU A 114 8.27 -11.03 3.99
CA GLU A 114 7.25 -10.36 4.81
C GLU A 114 7.08 -8.89 4.38
N ARG A 115 8.19 -8.17 4.16
CA ARG A 115 8.14 -6.77 3.70
C ARG A 115 7.46 -6.64 2.35
N GLN A 116 7.76 -7.51 1.38
CA GLN A 116 7.13 -7.50 0.06
C GLN A 116 5.64 -7.83 0.14
N LYS A 117 5.27 -8.83 0.95
CA LYS A 117 3.86 -9.17 1.20
C LYS A 117 3.08 -7.97 1.77
N ASN A 118 3.63 -7.31 2.77
CA ASN A 118 2.98 -6.18 3.44
C ASN A 118 3.00 -4.91 2.57
N LEU A 119 4.08 -4.66 1.82
CA LEU A 119 4.15 -3.58 0.83
C LEU A 119 3.09 -3.76 -0.26
N LYS A 120 2.85 -5.00 -0.70
CA LYS A 120 1.80 -5.31 -1.68
C LYS A 120 0.42 -4.88 -1.19
N LEU A 121 0.10 -5.08 0.09
CA LEU A 121 -1.17 -4.60 0.66
C LEU A 121 -1.32 -3.09 0.52
N PHE A 122 -0.28 -2.31 0.84
CA PHE A 122 -0.30 -0.86 0.63
C PHE A 122 -0.45 -0.48 -0.86
N LYS A 123 0.29 -1.14 -1.76
CA LYS A 123 0.18 -0.89 -3.21
C LYS A 123 -1.23 -1.17 -3.73
N ASP A 124 -1.82 -2.30 -3.34
CA ASP A 124 -3.17 -2.69 -3.75
C ASP A 124 -4.25 -1.76 -3.17
N TRP A 125 -4.10 -1.35 -1.89
CA TRP A 125 -5.02 -0.44 -1.22
C TRP A 125 -5.01 0.97 -1.81
N ILE A 126 -3.81 1.52 -2.07
CA ILE A 126 -3.65 2.84 -2.70
C ILE A 126 -4.22 2.79 -4.12
N GLY A 127 -4.01 1.70 -4.85
CA GLY A 127 -4.66 1.44 -6.12
C GLY A 127 -3.66 1.02 -7.22
N PRO A 128 -4.09 0.17 -8.17
CA PRO A 128 -3.25 -0.21 -9.31
C PRO A 128 -2.78 1.02 -10.09
N GLY A 129 -1.46 1.15 -10.29
CA GLY A 129 -0.88 2.29 -10.99
C GLY A 129 -0.80 3.60 -10.18
N ALA A 130 -1.39 3.65 -8.98
CA ALA A 130 -1.43 4.85 -8.14
C ALA A 130 -0.26 4.95 -7.14
N TRP A 131 0.71 4.03 -7.20
CA TRP A 131 1.93 4.08 -6.39
C TRP A 131 2.91 5.14 -6.93
N ILE A 132 2.59 6.40 -6.67
CA ILE A 132 3.36 7.56 -7.09
C ILE A 132 4.22 8.10 -5.94
N GLN A 133 5.46 8.49 -6.25
CA GLN A 133 6.39 9.07 -5.27
C GLN A 133 6.48 10.60 -5.36
N LYS A 134 5.75 11.21 -6.31
CA LYS A 134 5.67 12.65 -6.50
C LYS A 134 5.13 13.34 -5.26
N ARG A 135 5.46 14.63 -5.13
CA ARG A 135 4.94 15.52 -4.07
C ARG A 135 3.81 16.36 -4.64
N TRP A 136 3.07 17.03 -3.77
CA TRP A 136 2.05 17.99 -4.18
C TRP A 136 2.60 19.04 -5.16
N LYS A 137 3.74 19.66 -4.79
CA LYS A 137 4.49 20.58 -5.65
C LYS A 137 5.71 19.89 -6.26
N ALA A 138 6.18 20.43 -7.38
CA ALA A 138 7.44 20.00 -7.98
C ALA A 138 8.61 20.13 -6.99
N ARG A 139 9.61 19.24 -7.13
CA ARG A 139 10.84 19.29 -6.34
C ARG A 139 12.01 18.87 -7.21
N GLY A 140 12.90 19.82 -7.50
CA GLY A 140 13.97 19.61 -8.48
C GLY A 140 13.37 19.34 -9.86
N GLU A 141 13.89 18.32 -10.55
CA GLU A 141 13.41 17.90 -11.87
C GLU A 141 12.14 17.05 -11.83
N VAL A 142 11.71 16.61 -10.64
CA VAL A 142 10.50 15.81 -10.49
C VAL A 142 9.27 16.73 -10.45
N PRO A 143 8.33 16.60 -11.40
CA PRO A 143 7.13 17.43 -11.40
C PRO A 143 6.23 17.13 -10.20
N GLY A 144 5.34 18.07 -9.89
CA GLY A 144 4.26 17.84 -8.94
C GLY A 144 3.32 16.73 -9.42
N VAL A 145 2.56 16.17 -8.49
CA VAL A 145 1.48 15.24 -8.79
C VAL A 145 0.44 15.90 -9.71
N THR A 146 -0.11 15.16 -10.67
CA THR A 146 -1.23 15.63 -11.50
C THR A 146 -2.59 15.22 -10.91
N LYS A 147 -3.67 15.81 -11.43
CA LYS A 147 -5.03 15.45 -11.02
C LYS A 147 -5.36 14.00 -11.36
N GLU A 148 -4.94 13.53 -12.53
CA GLU A 148 -5.14 12.17 -13.00
C GLU A 148 -4.43 11.14 -12.11
N GLU A 149 -3.23 11.48 -11.63
CA GLU A 149 -2.48 10.64 -10.68
C GLU A 149 -3.15 10.56 -9.31
N LEU A 150 -3.79 11.66 -8.86
CA LEU A 150 -4.59 11.65 -7.63
C LEU A 150 -5.88 10.85 -7.80
N ASP A 151 -6.55 10.97 -8.95
CA ASP A 151 -7.81 10.27 -9.24
C ASP A 151 -7.64 8.76 -9.35
N ALA A 152 -6.43 8.29 -9.65
CA ALA A 152 -6.11 6.86 -9.63
C ALA A 152 -6.09 6.28 -8.21
N MET A 153 -5.95 7.11 -7.17
CA MET A 153 -5.92 6.66 -5.77
C MET A 153 -7.30 6.22 -5.31
N ARG A 154 -7.39 5.00 -4.77
CA ARG A 154 -8.63 4.39 -4.28
C ARG A 154 -8.80 4.56 -2.77
N VAL A 155 -7.76 4.19 -2.01
CA VAL A 155 -7.68 4.29 -0.54
C VAL A 155 -8.99 3.89 0.17
N LYS A 156 -9.53 2.73 -0.17
CA LYS A 156 -10.87 2.33 0.31
C LYS A 156 -10.89 2.15 1.83
N TYR A 157 -11.94 2.62 2.48
CA TYR A 157 -12.06 2.55 3.94
C TYR A 157 -12.31 1.13 4.44
#